data_AF-A0A7V8XKD5-F1
#
_entry.id   AF-A0A7V8XKD5-F1
#
_cell.length_a   1.000
_cell.length_b   1.000
_cell.length_c   1.000
_cell.angle_alpha   90.00
_cell.angle_beta   90.00
_cell.angle_gamma   90.00
#
_symmetry.space_group_name_H-M   'P 1'
#
loop_
_entity.id
_entity.type
_entity.pdbx_description
1 polymer ?
#
loop_
_entity_poly.entity_id
_entity_poly.type
_entity_poly.pdbx_seq_one_letter_code
_entity_poly.pdbx_strand_id
1 'polypeptide(L)'
;MPITTYSEERVAELLRALPPAPAAWVAAAAELPRTRAELDQIVELASADADFRRALIENLETALRSAGFTADRRRVVELRRRLAL
;
A
#
# COMPACT_ATOMS: atom_id res chain seq x y z
N MET A 1 -13.35 -27.16 19.34
CA MET A 1 -14.33 -26.08 19.17
C MET A 1 -14.87 -26.17 17.75
N PRO A 2 -16.16 -26.40 17.50
CA PRO A 2 -16.67 -26.35 16.15
C PRO A 2 -16.58 -24.89 15.68
N ILE A 3 -15.86 -24.64 14.58
CA ILE A 3 -15.95 -23.36 13.87
C ILE A 3 -17.40 -23.31 13.38
N THR A 4 -18.20 -22.40 13.92
CA THR A 4 -19.55 -22.17 13.43
C THR A 4 -19.45 -21.70 11.99
N THR A 5 -19.74 -22.59 11.04
CA THR A 5 -19.82 -22.25 9.62
C THR A 5 -21.04 -21.36 9.41
N TYR A 6 -20.86 -20.05 9.45
CA TYR A 6 -21.91 -19.11 9.09
C TYR A 6 -22.21 -19.24 7.59
N SER A 7 -23.49 -19.25 7.22
CA SER A 7 -23.88 -19.12 5.81
C SER A 7 -23.60 -17.69 5.33
N GLU A 8 -23.42 -17.51 4.01
CA GLU A 8 -23.18 -16.17 3.44
C GLU A 8 -24.33 -15.20 3.75
N GLU A 9 -25.57 -15.68 3.76
CA GLU A 9 -26.76 -14.90 4.12
C GLU A 9 -26.67 -14.42 5.57
N ARG A 10 -26.25 -15.31 6.48
CA ARG A 10 -26.11 -14.96 7.89
C ARG A 10 -24.99 -13.95 8.12
N VAL A 11 -23.89 -14.06 7.37
CA VAL A 11 -22.81 -13.06 7.39
C VAL A 11 -23.31 -11.72 6.88
N ALA A 12 -24.07 -11.69 5.78
CA ALA A 12 -24.61 -10.45 5.20
C ALA A 12 -25.57 -9.74 6.17
N GLU A 13 -26.44 -10.46 6.87
CA GLU A 13 -27.30 -9.91 7.92
C GLU A 13 -26.51 -9.25 9.04
N LEU A 14 -25.46 -9.93 9.53
CA LEU A 14 -24.59 -9.41 10.59
C LEU A 14 -23.83 -8.17 10.13
N LEU A 15 -23.32 -8.16 8.90
CA LEU A 15 -22.63 -7.00 8.34
C LEU A 15 -23.57 -5.78 8.19
N ARG A 16 -24.83 -6.00 7.80
CA ARG A 16 -25.83 -4.92 7.69
C ARG A 16 -26.22 -4.31 9.05
N ALA A 17 -26.09 -5.07 10.14
CA ALA A 17 -26.39 -4.59 11.48
C ALA A 17 -25.30 -3.66 12.04
N LEU A 18 -24.12 -3.61 11.41
CA LEU A 18 -23.03 -2.75 11.82
C LEU A 18 -23.32 -1.28 11.44
N PRO A 19 -22.84 -0.31 12.24
CA PRO A 19 -22.85 1.08 11.83
C PRO A 19 -22.01 1.27 10.56
N PRO A 20 -22.29 2.30 9.76
CA PRO A 20 -21.48 2.62 8.58
C PRO A 20 -20.02 2.86 8.99
N ALA A 21 -19.09 2.42 8.15
CA ALA A 21 -17.68 2.66 8.39
C ALA A 21 -17.39 4.17 8.50
N PRO A 22 -16.47 4.60 9.39
CA PRO A 22 -16.08 5.99 9.47
C PRO A 22 -15.61 6.53 8.11
N ALA A 23 -16.09 7.69 7.71
CA ALA A 23 -15.79 8.28 6.40
C ALA A 23 -14.28 8.43 6.15
N ALA A 24 -13.51 8.76 7.19
CA ALA A 24 -12.05 8.86 7.11
C ALA A 24 -11.38 7.53 6.73
N TRP A 25 -11.94 6.40 7.18
CA TRP A 25 -11.42 5.07 6.84
C TRP A 25 -11.75 4.70 5.40
N VAL A 26 -12.97 4.99 4.95
CA VAL A 26 -13.40 4.77 3.56
C VAL A 26 -12.53 5.59 2.60
N ALA A 27 -12.30 6.87 2.91
CA ALA A 27 -11.44 7.74 2.11
C ALA A 27 -9.99 7.22 2.05
N ALA A 28 -9.41 6.83 3.20
CA ALA A 28 -8.06 6.27 3.24
C ALA A 28 -7.95 4.93 2.48
N ALA A 29 -9.00 4.10 2.53
CA ALA A 29 -9.06 2.83 1.81
C ALA A 29 -9.18 3.05 0.29
N ALA A 30 -9.93 4.06 -0.15
CA ALA A 30 -10.10 4.41 -1.55
C ALA A 30 -8.78 4.83 -2.22
N GLU A 31 -7.84 5.42 -1.49
CA GLU A 31 -6.50 5.79 -2.00
C GLU A 31 -5.54 4.59 -2.12
N LEU A 32 -5.86 3.43 -1.53
CA LEU A 32 -4.97 2.26 -1.52
C LEU A 32 -4.63 1.71 -2.91
N PRO A 33 -5.60 1.54 -3.85
CA PRO A 33 -5.29 0.98 -5.16
C PRO A 33 -4.28 1.84 -5.93
N ARG A 34 -4.48 3.16 -5.95
CA ARG A 34 -3.55 4.11 -6.58
C ARG A 34 -2.18 4.06 -5.92
N THR A 35 -2.14 4.14 -4.59
CA THR A 35 -0.88 4.09 -3.83
C THR A 35 -0.10 2.80 -4.11
N ARG A 36 -0.80 1.66 -4.23
CA ARG A 36 -0.18 0.37 -4.57
C ARG A 36 0.38 0.36 -5.98
N ALA A 37 -0.37 0.84 -6.97
CA ALA A 37 0.09 0.92 -8.35
C ALA A 37 1.35 1.79 -8.49
N GLU A 38 1.40 2.93 -7.79
CA GLU A 38 2.57 3.81 -7.79
C GLU A 38 3.80 3.15 -7.14
N LEU A 39 3.61 2.38 -6.07
CA LEU A 39 4.68 1.59 -5.46
C LEU A 39 5.20 0.49 -6.39
N ASP A 40 4.30 -0.18 -7.11
CA ASP A 40 4.66 -1.24 -8.06
C ASP A 40 5.48 -0.65 -9.22
N GLN A 41 5.09 0.51 -9.73
CA GLN A 41 5.84 1.24 -10.77
C GLN A 41 7.27 1.61 -10.31
N ILE A 42 7.43 2.07 -9.06
CA ILE A 42 8.77 2.40 -8.52
C ILE A 42 9.64 1.14 -8.43
N VAL A 43 9.07 0.01 -8.00
CA VAL A 43 9.78 -1.26 -7.91
C VAL A 43 10.17 -1.78 -9.30
N GLU A 44 9.28 -1.64 -10.28
CA GLU A 44 9.56 -2.00 -11.68
C GLU A 44 10.70 -1.15 -12.25
N LEU A 45 10.66 0.18 -12.04
CA LEU A 45 11.73 1.08 -12.45
C LEU A 45 13.07 0.71 -11.80
N ALA A 46 13.07 0.45 -10.49
CA ALA A 46 14.27 0.01 -9.77
C ALA A 46 14.77 -1.38 -10.19
N SER A 47 13.91 -2.19 -10.81
CA SER A 47 14.30 -3.49 -11.35
C SER A 47 14.91 -3.36 -12.75
N ALA A 48 14.45 -2.40 -13.54
CA ALA A 48 14.93 -2.13 -14.89
C ALA A 48 16.16 -1.21 -14.94
N ASP A 49 16.37 -0.36 -13.93
CA ASP A 49 17.42 0.65 -13.87
C ASP A 49 18.32 0.44 -12.63
N ALA A 50 19.54 -0.02 -12.87
CA ALA A 50 20.54 -0.28 -11.84
C ALA A 50 21.07 1.00 -11.17
N ASP A 51 21.12 2.12 -11.89
CA ASP A 51 21.58 3.40 -11.35
C ASP A 51 20.52 3.99 -10.42
N PHE A 52 19.25 3.93 -10.83
CA PHE A 52 18.14 4.30 -9.97
C PHE A 52 18.05 3.40 -8.73
N ARG A 53 18.26 2.08 -8.89
CA ARG A 53 18.31 1.15 -7.75
C ARG A 53 19.39 1.52 -6.75
N ARG A 54 20.60 1.80 -7.23
CA ARG A 54 21.72 2.23 -6.38
C ARG A 54 21.38 3.52 -5.64
N ALA A 55 20.82 4.51 -6.33
CA ALA A 55 20.40 5.76 -5.72
C ALA A 55 19.32 5.55 -4.63
N LEU A 56 18.37 4.64 -4.84
CA LEU A 56 17.36 4.28 -3.83
C LEU A 56 17.96 3.65 -2.58
N ILE A 57 19.00 2.80 -2.73
CA ILE A 57 19.70 2.16 -1.62
C ILE A 57 20.50 3.21 -0.82
N GLU A 58 21.20 4.11 -1.51
CA GLU A 58 22.03 5.14 -0.89
C GLU A 58 21.17 6.20 -0.17
N ASN A 59 20.12 6.70 -0.84
CA ASN A 59 19.20 7.68 -0.27
C ASN A 59 17.82 7.61 -0.94
N LEU A 60 16.98 6.72 -0.42
CA LEU A 60 15.61 6.48 -0.87
C LEU A 60 14.79 7.76 -1.07
N GLU A 61 14.78 8.66 -0.09
CA GLU A 61 13.93 9.86 -0.15
C GLU A 61 14.39 10.85 -1.23
N THR A 62 15.70 11.01 -1.39
CA THR A 62 16.27 11.88 -2.43
C THR A 62 16.06 11.28 -3.82
N ALA A 63 16.31 9.98 -3.99
CA ALA A 63 16.08 9.28 -5.25
C ALA A 63 14.61 9.36 -5.71
N LEU A 64 13.66 9.19 -4.78
CA LEU A 64 12.24 9.35 -5.08
C LEU A 64 11.90 10.77 -5.55
N ARG A 65 12.39 11.80 -4.84
CA ARG A 65 12.15 13.20 -5.24
C ARG A 65 12.75 13.53 -6.60
N SER A 66 13.96 13.05 -6.88
CA SER A 66 14.64 13.23 -8.18
C SER A 66 13.91 12.55 -9.33
N ALA A 67 13.25 11.41 -9.07
CA ALA A 67 12.40 10.72 -10.03
C ALA A 67 10.96 11.26 -10.11
N GLY A 68 10.65 12.37 -9.40
CA GLY A 68 9.34 13.03 -9.44
C GLY A 68 8.29 12.42 -8.52
N PHE A 69 8.66 11.45 -7.67
CA PHE A 69 7.76 10.85 -6.69
C PHE A 69 7.76 11.61 -5.36
N THR A 70 6.60 11.66 -4.71
CA THR A 70 6.52 12.18 -3.33
C THR A 70 7.15 11.18 -2.36
N ALA A 71 8.09 11.64 -1.53
CA ALA A 71 8.75 10.84 -0.50
C ALA A 71 8.04 10.96 0.86
N ASP A 72 6.76 10.60 0.93
CA ASP A 72 6.04 10.58 2.21
C ASP A 72 6.47 9.39 3.09
N ARG A 73 6.28 9.54 4.42
CA ARG A 73 6.72 8.55 5.40
C ARG A 73 6.16 7.15 5.15
N ARG A 74 4.91 7.05 4.69
CA ARG A 74 4.24 5.76 4.45
C ARG A 74 4.86 5.05 3.25
N ARG A 75 5.10 5.77 2.16
CA ARG A 75 5.73 5.26 0.95
C ARG A 75 7.17 4.81 1.19
N VAL A 76 7.95 5.60 1.95
CA VAL A 76 9.33 5.25 2.32
C VAL A 76 9.38 3.94 3.12
N VAL A 77 8.51 3.77 4.12
CA VAL A 77 8.45 2.54 4.92
C VAL A 77 8.09 1.31 4.07
N GLU A 78 7.09 1.45 3.20
CA GLU A 78 6.64 0.36 2.34
C GLU A 78 7.70 -0.03 1.29
N LEU A 79 8.40 0.95 0.69
CA LEU A 79 9.48 0.68 -0.25
C LEU A 79 10.69 0.02 0.42
N ARG A 80 11.08 0.44 1.63
CA ARG A 80 12.12 -0.27 2.40
C ARG A 80 11.78 -1.74 2.61
N ARG A 81 10.54 -2.02 3.01
CA ARG A 81 10.05 -3.39 3.19
C ARG A 81 10.12 -4.22 1.91
N ARG A 82 9.70 -3.65 0.77
CA ARG A 82 9.67 -4.35 -0.53
C ARG A 82 11.04 -4.56 -1.15
N LEU A 83 11.95 -3.62 -0.93
CA LEU A 83 13.32 -3.64 -1.45
C LEU A 83 14.33 -4.30 -0.48
N ALA A 84 13.85 -4.72 0.70
CA ALA A 84 14.66 -5.27 1.80
C ALA A 84 15.81 -4.34 2.24
N LEU A 85 15.52 -3.04 2.33
CA LEU A 85 16.44 -1.97 2.75
C LEU A 85 16.25 -1.57 4.22
#